data_AF-A0A0Q5CCW9-F1
#
_entry.id   AF-A0A0Q5CCW9-F1
#
_cell.length_a   1.000
_cell.length_b   1.000
_cell.length_c   1.000
_cell.angle_alpha   90.00
_cell.angle_beta   90.00
_cell.angle_gamma   90.00
#
_symmetry.space_group_name_H-M   'P 1'
#
loop_
_entity.id
_entity.type
_entity.pdbx_description
1 polymer ?
#
loop_
_entity_poly.entity_id
_entity_poly.type
_entity_poly.pdbx_seq_one_letter_code
_entity_poly.pdbx_strand_id
1 'polypeptide(L)' 'MTVLFSIKRDGSLQGQPRIAYSRLVGEDAAQKAFLAEVLGGIARCFPLAITDRLGGAIAGRPLRLRVTNRARERRA' A
#
# COMPACT_ATOMS: atom_id res chain seq x y z
N MET A 1 5.44 -3.66 -6.83
CA MET A 1 5.84 -2.47 -6.05
C MET A 1 5.63 -2.77 -4.57
N THR A 2 6.45 -2.21 -3.68
CA THR A 2 6.32 -2.36 -2.23
C THR A 2 6.10 -1.00 -1.58
N VAL A 3 5.01 -0.89 -0.82
CA VAL A 3 4.66 0.31 -0.04
C VAL A 3 4.96 0.03 1.42
N LEU A 4 5.60 1.00 2.07
CA LEU A 4 5.91 1.02 3.49
C LEU A 4 5.00 2.07 4.16
N PHE A 5 4.29 1.67 5.20
CA PHE A 5 3.46 2.58 5.99
C PHE A 5 3.37 2.11 7.44
N SER A 6 3.03 3.00 8.36
CA SER A 6 2.68 2.66 9.73
C SER A 6 1.25 3.12 10.01
N ILE A 7 0.63 2.52 11.02
CA ILE A 7 -0.71 2.88 11.48
C ILE A 7 -0.73 3.15 12.96
N LYS A 8 -1.70 3.93 13.41
CA LYS A 8 -2.02 4.11 14.82
C LYS A 8 -2.88 2.94 15.33
N ARG A 9 -3.17 2.95 16.64
CA ARG A 9 -3.97 1.92 17.29
C ARG A 9 -5.41 1.83 16.76
N ASP A 10 -5.95 2.96 16.29
CA ASP A 10 -7.29 3.08 15.70
C ASP A 10 -7.35 2.68 14.20
N GLY A 11 -6.24 2.18 13.64
CA GLY A 11 -6.15 1.82 12.24
C GLY A 11 -5.95 2.98 11.27
N SER A 12 -5.87 4.23 11.75
CA SER A 12 -5.54 5.39 10.91
C SER A 12 -4.06 5.40 10.50
N LEU A 13 -3.75 6.05 9.37
CA LEU A 13 -2.38 6.20 8.92
C LEU A 13 -1.53 6.99 9.91
N GLN A 14 -0.31 6.52 10.12
CA GLN A 14 0.72 7.22 10.88
C GLN A 14 1.85 7.64 9.94
N GLY A 15 1.92 8.94 9.66
CA GLY A 15 2.87 9.52 8.71
C GLY A 15 2.47 9.29 7.25
N GLN A 16 3.39 9.60 6.35
CA GLN A 16 3.17 9.48 4.91
C GLN A 16 3.62 8.10 4.41
N PRO A 17 2.77 7.32 3.74
CA PRO A 17 3.18 6.11 3.05
C PRO A 17 4.30 6.38 2.05
N ARG A 18 5.29 5.48 1.98
CA ARG A 18 6.44 5.61 1.08
C ARG A 18 6.59 4.37 0.21
N ILE A 19 7.10 4.57 -1.00
CA ILE A 19 7.44 3.46 -1.91
C ILE A 19 8.85 3.02 -1.56
N ALA A 20 8.99 1.83 -0.97
CA ALA A 20 10.31 1.29 -0.61
C ALA A 20 10.97 0.53 -1.77
N TYR A 21 10.18 0.05 -2.72
CA TYR A 21 10.68 -0.64 -3.91
C TYR A 21 9.70 -0.52 -5.07
N SER A 22 10.20 -0.19 -6.26
CA SER A 22 9.41 -0.15 -7.49
C SER A 22 10.15 -0.86 -8.62
N ARG A 23 9.44 -1.73 -9.32
CA ARG A 23 9.86 -2.35 -10.58
C ARG A 23 8.64 -2.39 -11.49
N LEU A 24 8.31 -1.23 -12.04
CA LEU A 24 7.25 -1.08 -13.04
C LEU A 24 7.90 -1.21 -14.43
N VAL A 25 7.16 -1.83 -15.36
CA VAL A 25 7.61 -2.08 -16.73
C VAL A 25 6.57 -1.52 -17.68
N GLY A 26 7.01 -0.91 -18.79
CA GLY A 26 6.15 -0.25 -19.78
C GLY A 26 6.38 1.26 -19.82
N GLU A 27 5.54 1.96 -20.57
CA GLU A 27 5.63 3.42 -20.77
C GLU A 27 5.44 4.22 -19.47
N ASP A 28 6.17 5.32 -19.33
CA ASP A 28 6.16 6.19 -18.15
C ASP A 28 4.75 6.67 -17.77
N ALA A 29 3.92 7.02 -18.77
CA ALA A 29 2.53 7.41 -18.54
C ALA A 29 1.71 6.29 -17.88
N ALA A 30 1.87 5.04 -18.36
CA ALA A 30 1.20 3.88 -17.77
C ALA A 30 1.73 3.57 -16.36
N GLN A 31 3.02 3.76 -16.12
CA GLN A 31 3.60 3.59 -14.78
C GLN A 31 3.05 4.61 -13.78
N LYS A 32 2.96 5.89 -14.18
CA LYS A 32 2.39 6.97 -13.35
C LYS A 32 0.91 6.75 -13.07
N ALA A 33 0.13 6.39 -14.08
CA ALA A 33 -1.29 6.06 -13.91
C ALA A 33 -1.47 4.89 -12.94
N PHE A 34 -0.69 3.81 -13.11
CA PHE A 34 -0.72 2.67 -12.20
C PHE A 34 -0.36 3.08 -10.76
N LEU A 35 0.66 3.92 -10.59
CA LEU A 35 1.05 4.40 -9.27
C LEU A 35 -0.06 5.22 -8.60
N ALA A 36 -0.69 6.14 -9.35
CA ALA A 36 -1.78 6.96 -8.85
C ALA A 36 -2.97 6.11 -8.40
N GLU A 37 -3.36 5.11 -9.20
CA GLU A 37 -4.44 4.19 -8.85
C GLU A 37 -4.12 3.36 -7.61
N VAL A 38 -2.89 2.82 -7.50
CA VAL A 38 -2.49 2.04 -6.33
C VAL A 38 -2.47 2.89 -5.07
N LEU A 39 -1.89 4.09 -5.12
CA LEU A 39 -1.84 4.98 -3.96
C LEU A 39 -3.23 5.47 -3.57
N GLY A 40 -4.08 5.83 -4.54
CA GLY A 40 -5.46 6.21 -4.30
C GLY A 40 -6.29 5.06 -3.72
N GLY A 41 -6.10 3.83 -4.20
CA GLY A 41 -6.73 2.63 -3.64
C GLY A 41 -6.31 2.37 -2.19
N ILE A 42 -5.01 2.43 -1.91
CA ILE A 42 -4.47 2.24 -0.56
C ILE A 42 -4.99 3.31 0.40
N ALA A 43 -5.03 4.58 -0.01
CA ALA A 43 -5.50 5.68 0.82
C ALA A 43 -6.96 5.49 1.28
N ARG A 44 -7.81 4.92 0.41
CA ARG A 44 -9.23 4.63 0.71
C ARG A 44 -9.43 3.48 1.71
N CYS A 45 -8.40 2.67 1.97
CA CYS A 45 -8.48 1.60 2.97
C CYS A 45 -8.38 2.12 4.42
N PHE A 46 -8.02 3.38 4.63
CA PHE A 46 -7.83 3.92 5.97
C PHE A 46 -9.04 4.74 6.44
N PRO A 47 -9.43 4.63 7.73
CA PRO A 47 -8.82 3.78 8.76
C PRO A 47 -9.09 2.28 8.53
N LEU A 48 -8.08 1.46 8.81
CA LEU A 48 -8.21 0.01 8.70
C LEU A 48 -9.11 -0.53 9.81
N ALA A 49 -10.05 -1.41 9.47
CA ALA A 49 -10.83 -2.15 10.45
C ALA A 49 -9.95 -3.18 11.17
N ILE A 50 -9.47 -2.84 12.36
CA ILE A 50 -8.64 -3.70 13.21
C ILE A 50 -9.20 -3.75 14.62
N THR A 51 -8.92 -4.84 15.34
CA THR A 51 -9.29 -4.96 16.75
C THR A 51 -8.32 -4.19 17.64
N ASP A 52 -8.76 -3.77 18.83
CA ASP A 52 -7.90 -3.06 19.80
C ASP A 52 -6.64 -3.84 20.19
N ARG A 53 -6.76 -5.17 20.30
CA ARG A 53 -5.62 -6.06 20.59
C ARG A 53 -4.63 -6.04 19.43
N LEU A 54 -5.11 -6.14 18.19
CA LEU A 54 -4.24 -6.08 17.01
C LEU A 54 -3.60 -4.70 16.88
N GLY A 55 -4.39 -3.63 17.00
CA GLY A 55 -3.91 -2.25 17.00
C GLY A 55 -2.84 -2.02 18.06
N GLY A 56 -3.01 -2.55 19.27
CA GLY A 56 -1.99 -2.48 20.32
C GLY A 56 -0.68 -3.21 19.98
N ALA A 57 -0.73 -4.28 19.17
CA ALA A 57 0.44 -5.07 18.79
C ALA A 57 1.21 -4.50 17.58
N ILE A 58 0.52 -3.75 16.71
CA ILE A 58 1.09 -3.27 15.42
C ILE A 58 1.20 -1.74 15.30
N ALA A 59 0.59 -0.96 16.20
CA ALA A 59 0.67 0.49 16.16
C ALA A 59 2.13 0.98 16.16
N GLY A 60 2.44 1.97 15.31
CA GLY A 60 3.79 2.53 15.18
C GLY A 60 4.79 1.64 14.43
N ARG A 61 4.45 0.37 14.14
CA ARG A 61 5.38 -0.55 13.48
C ARG A 61 5.29 -0.42 11.95
N PRO A 62 6.42 -0.31 11.23
CA PRO A 62 6.40 -0.26 9.77
C PRO A 62 5.88 -1.57 9.16
N LEU A 63 4.84 -1.45 8.33
CA LEU A 63 4.22 -2.53 7.56
C LEU A 63 4.62 -2.42 6.10
N ARG A 64 4.93 -3.57 5.48
CA ARG A 64 5.29 -3.67 4.06
C ARG A 64 4.17 -4.35 3.28
N LEU A 65 3.53 -3.62 2.38
CA LEU A 65 2.53 -4.14 1.46
C LEU A 65 3.13 -4.29 0.06
N ARG A 66 3.14 -5.52 -0.46
CA ARG A 66 3.57 -5.80 -1.82
C ARG A 66 2.36 -5.83 -2.76
N VAL A 67 2.31 -4.87 -3.67
CA VAL A 67 1.30 -4.77 -4.73
C VAL A 67 1.84 -5.41 -6.01
N THR A 68 1.10 -6.39 -6.52
CA THR A 68 1.42 -7.14 -7.74
C THR A 68 0.28 -7.01 -8.74
N ASN A 69 0.60 -6.77 -10.01
CA ASN A 69 -0.39 -6.75 -11.09
C ASN A 69 -0.34 -8.08 -11.84
N ARG A 70 -1.32 -8.96 -11.59
CA ARG A 70 -1.47 -10.25 -12.29
C ARG A 70 -2.28 -10.16 -13.59
N ALA A 71 -2.77 -8.98 -13.99
CA ALA A 71 -3.58 -8.86 -15.21
C ALA A 71 -2.79 -9.20 -16.49
N ARG A 72 -1.45 -9.11 -16.45
CA ARG A 72 -0.57 -9.62 -17.52
C ARG A 72 -0.36 -11.14 -17.49
N GLU A 73 -0.60 -11.81 -16.37
CA GLU A 73 -0.40 -13.27 -16.25
C GLU A 73 -1.61 -14.08 -16.75
N ARG A 74 -2.82 -13.48 -16.82
CA ARG A 74 -4.04 -14.18 -17.25
C ARG A 74 -4.34 -14.10 -18.76
N ARG A 75 -3.52 -13.38 -19.52
CA ARG A 75 -3.65 -13.22 -20.98
C ARG A 75 -2.54 -13.96 -21.76
N ALA A 76 -1.77 -14.81 -21.08
CA ALA A 76 -0.73 -15.66 -21.67
C ALA A 76 -1.19 -17.12 -21.63
#